data_AF-A0A2D1SZB3-F1
#
_entry.id   AF-A0A2D1SZB3-F1
#
_cell.length_a   1.000
_cell.length_b   1.000
_cell.length_c   1.000
_cell.angle_alpha   90.00
_cell.angle_beta   90.00
_cell.angle_gamma   90.00
#
_symmetry.space_group_name_H-M   'P 1'
#
loop_
_entity.id
_entity.type
_entity.pdbx_description
1 polymer ?
#
loop_
_entity_poly.entity_id
_entity_poly.type
_entity_poly.pdbx_seq_one_letter_code
_entity_poly.pdbx_strand_id
1 'polypeptide(L)'
;MVGEIRDKETAKIAIEAAFTGHLVISTVHAKDTINCLYRLMDLDVSVEEMRQMLIAVVTQTLISTEQDEQKALFEILSETTLEAALNEIAHQGKYMLPYDQTLAGQRAKLGVKLYEPTSS
;
A
#
# COMPACT_ATOMS: atom_id res chain seq x y z
N MET A 1 -3.89 -10.94 -13.82
CA MET A 1 -3.19 -10.84 -12.52
C MET A 1 -1.70 -10.95 -12.79
N VAL A 2 -0.92 -10.00 -12.32
CA VAL A 2 0.55 -10.07 -12.28
C VAL A 2 0.90 -10.47 -10.85
N GLY A 3 1.79 -11.44 -10.63
CA GLY A 3 2.07 -11.95 -9.28
C GLY A 3 2.57 -10.86 -8.34
N GLU A 4 3.89 -10.69 -8.30
CA GLU A 4 4.57 -9.64 -7.52
C GLU A 4 5.39 -8.77 -8.46
N ILE A 5 5.32 -7.45 -8.31
CA ILE A 5 6.18 -6.51 -9.02
C ILE A 5 7.48 -6.33 -8.22
N ARG A 6 8.57 -6.92 -8.73
CA ARG A 6 9.90 -6.88 -8.07
C ARG A 6 10.86 -5.90 -8.70
N ASP A 7 10.66 -5.59 -9.97
CA ASP A 7 11.58 -4.83 -10.83
C ASP A 7 10.83 -3.90 -11.78
N LYS A 8 11.61 -3.02 -12.42
CA LYS A 8 11.11 -1.98 -13.34
C LYS A 8 10.41 -2.57 -14.56
N GLU A 9 10.92 -3.69 -15.07
CA GLU A 9 10.37 -4.35 -16.26
C GLU A 9 8.96 -4.88 -15.99
N THR A 10 8.78 -5.58 -14.87
CA THR A 10 7.48 -6.09 -14.44
C THR A 10 6.51 -4.94 -14.13
N ALA A 11 6.99 -3.85 -13.53
CA ALA A 11 6.18 -2.67 -13.24
C ALA A 11 5.64 -2.04 -14.52
N LYS A 12 6.51 -1.89 -15.53
CA LYS A 12 6.15 -1.34 -16.84
C LYS A 12 5.09 -2.20 -17.53
N ILE A 13 5.26 -3.53 -17.55
CA ILE A 13 4.25 -4.44 -18.14
C ILE A 13 2.90 -4.28 -17.45
N ALA A 14 2.88 -4.17 -16.11
CA ALA A 14 1.65 -3.97 -15.35
C ALA A 14 0.95 -2.65 -15.70
N ILE A 15 1.71 -1.56 -15.82
CA ILE A 15 1.19 -0.23 -16.18
C ILE A 15 0.70 -0.20 -17.63
N GLU A 16 1.44 -0.77 -18.59
CA GLU A 16 1.00 -0.86 -20.00
C GLU A 16 -0.28 -1.71 -20.16
N ALA A 17 -0.39 -2.82 -19.42
CA ALA A 17 -1.61 -3.61 -19.38
C ALA A 17 -2.79 -2.79 -18.82
N ALA A 18 -2.58 -1.98 -17.79
CA ALA A 18 -3.60 -1.08 -17.25
C ALA A 18 -4.04 -0.02 -18.27
N PHE A 19 -3.08 0.62 -18.97
CA PHE A 19 -3.35 1.61 -20.02
C PHE A 19 -4.18 1.08 -21.19
N THR A 20 -4.09 -0.22 -21.47
CA THR A 20 -4.89 -0.88 -22.51
C THR A 20 -6.28 -1.32 -22.03
N GLY A 21 -6.67 -0.95 -20.80
CA GLY A 21 -8.00 -1.20 -20.23
C GLY A 21 -8.13 -2.50 -19.44
N HIS A 22 -7.02 -3.18 -19.11
CA HIS A 22 -7.07 -4.37 -18.27
C HIS A 22 -7.07 -3.99 -16.79
N LEU A 23 -7.91 -4.65 -15.99
CA LEU A 23 -7.78 -4.60 -14.54
C LEU A 23 -6.55 -5.43 -14.13
N VAL A 24 -5.51 -4.74 -13.66
CA VAL A 24 -4.28 -5.36 -13.18
C VAL A 24 -4.29 -5.41 -11.66
N ILE A 25 -4.14 -6.62 -11.12
CA ILE A 25 -3.96 -6.86 -9.68
C ILE A 25 -2.58 -7.48 -9.52
N SER A 26 -1.79 -6.91 -8.60
CA SER A 26 -0.46 -7.37 -8.25
C SER A 26 -0.10 -7.03 -6.80
N THR A 27 0.97 -7.63 -6.29
CA THR A 27 1.54 -7.33 -4.98
C THR A 27 2.88 -6.60 -5.11
N VAL A 28 3.19 -5.77 -4.12
CA VAL A 28 4.47 -5.06 -4.00
C VAL A 28 4.90 -5.14 -2.54
N HIS A 29 6.18 -5.40 -2.29
CA HIS A 29 6.71 -5.38 -0.93
C HIS A 29 6.86 -3.93 -0.44
N ALA A 30 5.95 -3.49 0.43
CA ALA A 30 5.97 -2.20 1.09
C ALA A 30 5.40 -2.30 2.52
N LYS A 31 5.83 -1.39 3.40
CA LYS A 31 5.43 -1.40 4.81
C LYS A 31 4.00 -0.89 5.05
N ASP A 32 3.55 0.02 4.20
CA ASP A 32 2.27 0.70 4.27
C ASP A 32 1.89 1.24 2.88
N THR A 33 0.71 1.84 2.76
CA THR A 33 0.16 2.24 1.46
C THR A 33 0.96 3.36 0.82
N ILE A 34 1.48 4.30 1.61
CA ILE A 34 2.29 5.43 1.12
C ILE A 34 3.67 4.97 0.66
N ASN A 35 4.31 4.08 1.42
CA ASN A 35 5.56 3.45 1.02
C ASN A 35 5.41 2.59 -0.24
N CYS A 36 4.22 2.07 -0.53
CA CYS A 36 3.95 1.38 -1.79
C CYS A 36 4.03 2.34 -2.99
N LEU A 37 3.48 3.56 -2.86
CA LEU A 37 3.61 4.59 -3.90
C LEU A 37 5.07 4.95 -4.17
N TYR A 38 5.86 5.17 -3.11
CA TYR A 38 7.29 5.41 -3.24
C TYR A 38 8.02 4.20 -3.85
N ARG A 39 7.63 2.98 -3.50
CA ARG A 39 8.21 1.77 -4.09
C ARG A 39 7.94 1.66 -5.59
N LEU A 40 6.74 2.05 -6.04
CA LEU A 40 6.42 2.14 -7.47
C LEU A 40 7.28 3.20 -8.18
N MET A 41 7.55 4.35 -7.53
CA MET A 41 8.46 5.37 -8.05
C MET A 41 9.91 4.87 -8.17
N ASP A 42 10.41 4.14 -7.17
CA ASP A 42 11.72 3.48 -7.24
C ASP A 42 11.81 2.48 -8.41
N LEU A 43 10.66 1.93 -8.80
CA LEU A 43 10.49 1.02 -9.94
C LEU A 43 10.16 1.75 -11.25
N ASP A 44 10.46 3.06 -11.33
CA ASP A 44 10.31 3.91 -12.53
C ASP A 44 8.86 4.23 -12.90
N VAL A 45 7.88 3.94 -12.05
CA VAL A 45 6.49 4.35 -12.27
C VAL A 45 6.31 5.79 -11.80
N SER A 46 5.99 6.67 -12.72
CA SER A 46 5.78 8.09 -12.44
C SER A 46 4.48 8.35 -11.67
N VAL A 47 4.44 9.50 -10.99
CA VAL A 47 3.22 9.97 -10.30
C VAL A 47 2.06 10.17 -11.29
N GLU A 48 2.35 10.57 -12.53
CA GLU A 48 1.32 10.76 -13.55
C GLU A 48 0.75 9.43 -14.05
N GLU A 49 1.58 8.40 -14.26
CA GLU A 49 1.10 7.05 -14.59
C GLU A 49 0.25 6.48 -13.46
N MET A 50 0.68 6.65 -12.20
CA MET A 50 -0.12 6.25 -11.04
C MET A 50 -1.44 7.01 -10.99
N ARG A 51 -1.45 8.33 -11.22
CA ARG A 51 -2.69 9.14 -11.22
C ARG A 51 -3.69 8.65 -12.26
N GLN A 52 -3.21 8.22 -13.42
CA GLN A 52 -4.08 7.77 -14.49
C GLN A 52 -4.60 6.35 -14.24
N MET A 53 -3.74 5.44 -13.76
CA MET A 53 -4.02 3.99 -13.82
C MET A 53 -4.20 3.31 -12.45
N LEU A 54 -3.65 3.87 -11.37
CA LEU A 54 -3.73 3.26 -10.05
C LEU A 54 -5.10 3.53 -9.40
N ILE A 55 -5.82 2.46 -9.09
CA ILE A 55 -7.16 2.56 -8.49
C ILE A 55 -7.09 2.60 -6.95
N ALA A 56 -6.27 1.72 -6.37
CA ALA A 56 -6.13 1.61 -4.93
C ALA A 56 -4.82 0.91 -4.55
N VAL A 57 -4.36 1.18 -3.33
CA VAL A 57 -3.31 0.43 -2.65
C VAL A 57 -3.88 -0.12 -1.34
N VAL A 58 -3.62 -1.39 -1.07
CA VAL A 58 -4.01 -2.04 0.18
C VAL A 58 -2.79 -2.67 0.82
N THR A 59 -2.53 -2.32 2.07
CA THR A 59 -1.56 -3.02 2.91
C THR A 59 -2.30 -3.80 3.98
N GLN A 60 -1.96 -5.08 4.13
CA GLN A 60 -2.56 -5.98 5.11
C GLN A 60 -1.52 -6.46 6.12
N THR A 61 -1.92 -6.58 7.37
CA THR A 61 -1.18 -7.35 8.38
C THR A 61 -2.12 -8.27 9.15
N LEU A 62 -1.62 -9.44 9.53
CA LEU A 62 -2.31 -10.31 10.48
C LEU A 62 -1.85 -10.00 11.90
N ILE A 63 -2.76 -10.10 12.86
CA ILE A 63 -2.52 -9.98 14.29
C ILE A 63 -3.20 -11.14 15.01
N SER A 64 -2.63 -11.56 16.14
CA SER A 64 -3.30 -12.46 17.07
C SER A 64 -3.93 -11.66 18.20
N THR A 65 -5.17 -11.96 18.54
CA THR A 65 -5.85 -11.36 19.69
C THR A 65 -5.56 -12.14 20.96
N GLU A 66 -5.94 -11.58 22.12
CA GLU A 66 -5.84 -12.27 23.41
C GLU A 66 -6.69 -13.55 23.48
N GLN A 67 -7.67 -13.71 22.58
CA GLN A 67 -8.55 -14.87 22.49
C GLN A 67 -8.04 -15.92 21.50
N ASP A 68 -6.77 -15.83 21.07
CA ASP A 68 -6.15 -16.69 20.06
C ASP A 68 -6.85 -16.66 18.69
N GLU A 69 -7.56 -15.56 18.40
CA GLU A 69 -8.15 -15.32 17.09
C GLU A 69 -7.16 -14.57 16.19
N GLN A 70 -7.06 -14.99 14.92
CA GLN A 70 -6.35 -14.21 13.91
C GLN A 70 -7.27 -13.16 13.29
N LYS A 71 -6.85 -11.90 13.31
CA LYS A 71 -7.55 -10.78 12.65
C LYS A 71 -6.63 -10.11 11.63
N ALA A 72 -7.22 -9.70 10.51
CA ALA A 72 -6.53 -8.91 9.49
C ALA A 72 -6.84 -7.42 9.69
N LEU A 73 -5.80 -6.59 9.67
CA LEU A 73 -5.90 -5.15 9.64
C LEU A 73 -5.49 -4.65 8.26
N PHE A 74 -6.12 -3.57 7.81
CA PHE A 74 -5.97 -3.07 6.45
C PHE A 74 -5.76 -1.58 6.45
N GLU A 75 -4.68 -1.13 5.83
CA GLU A 75 -4.54 0.26 5.43
C GLU A 75 -4.92 0.35 3.95
N ILE A 76 -5.84 1.25 3.62
CA ILE A 76 -6.42 1.36 2.28
C ILE A 76 -6.24 2.80 1.81
N LEU A 77 -5.64 2.94 0.63
CA LEU A 77 -5.48 4.21 -0.06
C LEU A 77 -6.22 4.12 -1.40
N SER A 78 -7.34 4.82 -1.52
CA SER A 78 -8.22 4.80 -2.70
C SER A 78 -8.95 6.12 -2.86
N GLU A 79 -9.49 6.37 -4.05
CA GLU A 79 -10.31 7.55 -4.37
C GLU A 79 -9.64 8.85 -3.90
N THR A 80 -10.33 9.67 -3.09
CA THR A 80 -9.86 10.96 -2.60
C THR A 80 -8.56 10.89 -1.80
N THR A 81 -8.34 9.82 -1.04
CA THR A 81 -7.10 9.66 -0.26
C THR A 81 -5.90 9.37 -1.16
N LEU A 82 -6.09 8.59 -2.22
CA LEU A 82 -5.07 8.32 -3.22
C LEU A 82 -4.74 9.59 -4.01
N GLU A 83 -5.75 10.33 -4.45
CA GLU A 83 -5.56 11.60 -5.15
C GLU A 83 -4.81 12.62 -4.28
N ALA A 84 -5.19 12.75 -3.01
CA ALA A 84 -4.51 13.63 -2.06
C ALA A 84 -3.05 13.20 -1.84
N ALA A 85 -2.79 11.90 -1.70
CA ALA A 85 -1.44 11.38 -1.56
C ALA A 85 -0.55 11.68 -2.78
N LEU A 86 -1.05 11.38 -3.99
CA LEU A 86 -0.33 11.65 -5.24
C LEU A 86 -0.11 13.15 -5.45
N ASN A 87 -1.06 14.01 -5.06
CA ASN A 87 -0.91 15.46 -5.11
C ASN A 87 0.20 15.96 -4.18
N GLU A 88 0.22 15.53 -2.92
CA GLU A 88 1.29 15.89 -1.99
C GLU A 88 2.65 15.41 -2.51
N ILE A 89 2.75 14.15 -2.93
CA ILE A 89 3.99 13.57 -3.46
C ILE A 89 4.50 14.35 -4.69
N ALA A 90 3.60 14.73 -5.62
CA ALA A 90 3.95 15.53 -6.79
C ALA A 90 4.56 16.90 -6.43
N HIS A 91 4.14 17.48 -5.30
CA HIS A 91 4.64 18.77 -4.80
C HIS A 91 5.75 18.61 -3.75
N GLN A 92 6.35 17.42 -3.64
CA GLN A 92 7.37 17.07 -2.64
C GLN A 92 6.89 17.23 -1.18
N GLY A 93 5.57 17.25 -0.99
CA GLY A 93 4.91 17.24 0.29
C GLY A 93 4.87 15.84 0.90
N LYS A 94 4.28 15.76 2.10
CA LYS A 94 4.10 14.51 2.82
C LYS A 94 2.63 14.30 3.09
N TYR A 95 2.07 13.25 2.53
CA TYR A 95 0.75 12.78 2.90
C TYR A 95 0.83 11.73 4.01
N MET A 96 -0.12 11.79 4.94
CA MET A 96 -0.31 10.78 5.96
C MET A 96 -1.80 10.44 6.01
N LEU A 97 -2.12 9.15 6.02
CA LEU A 97 -3.47 8.72 6.32
C LEU A 97 -3.85 9.15 7.76
N PRO A 98 -5.14 9.40 8.02
CA PRO A 98 -5.64 9.57 9.38
C PRO A 98 -5.14 8.42 10.26
N TYR A 99 -4.60 8.76 11.45
CA TYR A 99 -3.89 7.79 12.29
C TYR A 99 -4.70 6.52 12.54
N ASP A 100 -6.01 6.65 12.74
CA ASP A 100 -6.90 5.54 13.01
C ASP A 100 -7.21 4.63 11.82
N GLN A 101 -6.87 5.07 10.60
CA GLN A 101 -6.91 4.28 9.37
C GLN A 101 -5.56 3.61 9.07
N THR A 102 -4.48 4.03 9.71
CA THR A 102 -3.18 3.35 9.58
C THR A 102 -3.19 1.99 10.29
N LEU A 103 -2.31 1.08 9.87
CA LEU A 103 -2.13 -0.21 10.58
C LEU A 103 -1.78 0.01 12.06
N ALA A 104 -0.97 1.02 12.37
CA ALA A 104 -0.55 1.34 13.74
C ALA A 104 -1.73 1.79 14.61
N GLY A 105 -2.57 2.69 14.11
CA GLY A 105 -3.75 3.16 14.85
C GLY A 105 -4.81 2.08 15.05
N GLN A 106 -5.01 1.22 14.05
CA GLN A 106 -5.91 0.07 14.19
C GLN A 106 -5.41 -0.92 15.25
N ARG A 107 -4.10 -1.23 15.26
CA ARG A 107 -3.48 -2.06 16.30
C ARG A 107 -3.66 -1.46 17.70
N ALA A 108 -3.42 -0.16 17.85
CA ALA A 108 -3.57 0.55 19.11
C ALA A 108 -5.01 0.49 19.65
N LYS A 109 -6.02 0.63 18.78
CA LYS A 109 -7.44 0.51 19.16
C LYS A 109 -7.81 -0.87 19.67
N LEU A 110 -7.16 -1.93 19.19
CA LEU A 110 -7.46 -3.31 19.57
C LEU A 110 -6.75 -3.77 20.85
N GLY A 111 -5.93 -2.92 21.48
CA GLY A 111 -5.23 -3.24 22.73
C GLY A 111 -4.21 -4.39 22.59
N VAL A 112 -3.82 -4.75 21.36
CA VAL A 112 -2.94 -5.88 21.09
C VAL A 112 -1.52 -5.52 21.52
N LYS A 113 -0.99 -6.21 22.53
CA LYS A 113 0.45 -6.17 22.85
C LYS A 113 1.22 -6.70 21.64
N LEU A 114 2.22 -5.95 21.20
CA LEU A 114 3.13 -6.39 20.14
C LEU A 114 3.67 -7.77 20.51
N TYR A 115 3.41 -8.78 19.67
CA TYR A 115 4.25 -9.96 19.67
C TYR A 115 5.63 -9.49 19.20
N GLU A 116 6.52 -9.24 20.15
CA GLU A 116 7.94 -9.12 19.86
C GLU A 116 8.41 -10.54 19.54
N PRO A 117 8.85 -10.84 18.30
CA PRO A 117 9.40 -12.14 18.01
C PRO A 117 10.60 -12.33 18.94
N THR A 118 10.52 -13.33 19.82
CA THR A 118 11.64 -13.71 20.66
C THR A 118 12.81 -14.00 19.73
N SER A 119 13.86 -13.20 19.88
CA SER A 119 15.11 -13.34 19.16
C SER A 119 15.62 -14.78 19.36
N SER A 120 15.57 -15.59 18.31
CA SER A 120 16.27 -16.87 18.23
C SER A 120 17.66 -16.70 17.64
#